data_AF-A0A960D2B5-F1
#
_entry.id   AF-A0A960D2B5-F1
#
_cell.length_a   1.000
_cell.length_b   1.000
_cell.length_c   1.000
_cell.angle_alpha   90.00
_cell.angle_beta   90.00
_cell.angle_gamma   90.00
#
_symmetry.space_group_name_H-M   'P 1'
#
loop_
_entity.id
_entity.type
_entity.pdbx_description
1 polymer ?
#
loop_
_entity_poly.entity_id
_entity_poly.type
_entity_poly.pdbx_seq_one_letter_code
_entity_poly.pdbx_strand_id
1 'polypeptide(L)'
;DVVDALEVLLVTKDNLAGYHRELVEHFILENKWGRWLGRWTAEENLHAIAIREYLVVTRNFDPAANEDVRVAHVMRGYRGDNFTQIETLVFMALYERAHAVYVRNLEAKVTEPILKGLLGRIAADEERHEEFFHNLVAHCMEHHRESTIAAIARRGSSLGLVGGDIIEYQDKLKVVADAGVFDLDDSRKVVSDRIKAWGADDVAVLKKFLV
;
A
#
# COMPACT_ATOMS: atom_id res chain seq x y z
N ASP A 1 6.41 3.58 18.99
CA ASP A 1 5.21 3.62 18.13
C ASP A 1 5.47 4.35 16.81
N VAL A 2 5.78 5.66 16.78
CA VAL A 2 6.01 6.41 15.52
C VAL A 2 7.22 5.85 14.76
N VAL A 3 8.33 5.57 15.44
CA VAL A 3 9.53 4.98 14.80
C VAL A 3 9.21 3.59 14.25
N ASP A 4 8.54 2.73 15.03
CA ASP A 4 8.14 1.40 14.57
C ASP A 4 7.27 1.47 13.32
N ALA A 5 6.33 2.43 13.29
CA ALA A 5 5.47 2.67 12.14
C ALA A 5 6.25 3.16 10.91
N LEU A 6 7.28 3.99 11.10
CA LEU A 6 8.17 4.42 10.01
C LEU A 6 9.04 3.28 9.51
N GLU A 7 9.54 2.41 10.38
CA GLU A 7 10.34 1.27 9.99
C GLU A 7 9.53 0.23 9.20
N VAL A 8 8.28 -0.02 9.60
CA VAL A 8 7.34 -0.85 8.82
C VAL A 8 7.10 -0.24 7.44
N LEU A 9 6.76 1.05 7.38
CA LEU A 9 6.53 1.75 6.11
C LEU A 9 7.78 1.75 5.22
N LEU A 10 8.96 2.00 5.79
CA LEU A 10 10.23 2.01 5.07
C LEU A 10 10.54 0.65 4.44
N VAL A 11 10.50 -0.43 5.22
CA VAL A 11 10.80 -1.78 4.71
C VAL A 11 9.80 -2.18 3.63
N THR A 12 8.52 -1.81 3.78
CA THR A 12 7.50 -2.01 2.74
C THR A 12 7.83 -1.23 1.47
N LYS A 13 8.17 0.07 1.56
CA LYS A 13 8.52 0.90 0.40
C LYS A 13 9.83 0.46 -0.27
N ASP A 14 10.81 -0.06 0.47
CA ASP A 14 12.05 -0.58 -0.10
C ASP A 14 11.86 -1.86 -0.94
N ASN A 15 10.75 -2.58 -0.77
CA ASN A 15 10.41 -3.74 -1.59
C ASN A 15 9.79 -3.36 -2.95
N LEU A 16 9.84 -2.08 -3.34
CA LEU A 16 9.33 -1.54 -4.60
C LEU A 16 9.75 -2.34 -5.84
N ALA A 17 10.96 -2.89 -5.86
CA ALA A 17 11.42 -3.72 -6.98
C ALA A 17 10.52 -4.94 -7.22
N GLY A 18 9.99 -5.55 -6.15
CA GLY A 18 9.02 -6.64 -6.24
C GLY A 18 7.71 -6.18 -6.87
N TYR A 19 7.16 -5.06 -6.41
CA TYR A 19 5.92 -4.49 -6.94
C TYR A 19 6.05 -4.01 -8.39
N HIS A 20 7.16 -3.36 -8.73
CA HIS A 20 7.46 -2.93 -10.10
C HIS A 20 7.50 -4.14 -11.04
N ARG A 21 8.19 -5.22 -10.65
CA ARG A 21 8.25 -6.47 -11.43
C ARG A 21 6.84 -7.02 -11.71
N GLU A 22 6.01 -7.12 -10.68
CA GLU A 22 4.63 -7.63 -10.84
C GLU A 22 3.81 -6.73 -11.77
N LEU A 23 3.93 -5.40 -11.68
CA LEU A 23 3.21 -4.51 -12.59
C LEU A 23 3.66 -4.70 -14.04
N VAL A 24 4.95 -4.87 -14.31
CA VAL A 24 5.45 -5.05 -15.69
C VAL A 24 5.18 -6.45 -16.27
N GLU A 25 4.94 -7.45 -15.42
CA GLU A 25 4.43 -8.77 -15.87
C GLU A 25 2.99 -8.68 -16.39
N HIS A 26 2.21 -7.69 -15.93
CA HIS A 26 0.82 -7.50 -16.30
C HIS A 26 0.62 -6.40 -17.35
N PHE A 27 1.44 -5.36 -17.37
CA PHE A 27 1.24 -4.19 -18.19
C PHE A 27 2.49 -3.86 -19.02
N ILE A 28 2.27 -3.53 -20.29
CA ILE A 28 3.37 -3.21 -21.21
C ILE A 28 4.10 -1.93 -20.79
N LEU A 29 5.44 -1.96 -20.86
CA LEU A 29 6.32 -0.81 -20.60
C LEU A 29 6.38 0.17 -21.79
N GLU A 30 5.23 0.46 -22.40
CA GLU A 30 5.13 1.36 -23.54
C GLU A 30 3.97 2.36 -23.38
N ASN A 31 4.04 3.45 -24.13
CA ASN A 31 2.98 4.45 -24.23
C ASN A 31 2.54 4.99 -22.85
N LYS A 32 1.22 5.01 -22.59
CA LYS A 32 0.66 5.55 -21.34
C LYS A 32 0.97 4.65 -20.15
N TRP A 33 0.99 3.33 -20.33
CA TRP A 33 1.35 2.40 -19.26
C TRP A 33 2.80 2.52 -18.84
N GLY A 34 3.74 2.52 -19.79
CA GLY A 34 5.16 2.75 -19.49
C GLY A 34 5.40 4.09 -18.80
N ARG A 35 4.72 5.16 -19.24
CA ARG A 35 4.81 6.47 -18.59
C ARG A 35 4.27 6.46 -17.16
N TRP A 36 3.11 5.85 -16.92
CA TRP A 36 2.53 5.75 -15.58
C TRP A 36 3.41 4.90 -14.66
N LEU A 37 3.74 3.68 -15.05
CA LEU A 37 4.53 2.77 -14.23
C LEU A 37 5.89 3.35 -13.88
N GLY A 38 6.57 3.97 -14.84
CA GLY A 38 7.84 4.66 -14.58
C GLY A 38 7.67 5.83 -13.60
N ARG A 39 6.59 6.61 -13.72
CA ARG A 39 6.32 7.73 -12.82
C ARG A 39 5.95 7.27 -11.41
N TRP A 40 5.03 6.33 -11.28
CA TRP A 40 4.62 5.73 -10.01
C TRP A 40 5.84 5.15 -9.29
N THR A 41 6.68 4.36 -9.99
CA THR A 41 7.90 3.79 -9.41
C THR A 41 8.87 4.88 -8.94
N ALA A 42 9.02 5.97 -9.70
CA ALA A 42 9.90 7.07 -9.30
C ALA A 42 9.38 7.82 -8.06
N GLU A 43 8.07 8.01 -7.93
CA GLU A 43 7.42 8.61 -6.77
C GLU A 43 7.55 7.69 -5.53
N GLU A 44 7.22 6.41 -5.67
CA GLU A 44 7.34 5.41 -4.60
C GLU A 44 8.78 5.26 -4.08
N ASN A 45 9.77 5.29 -4.97
CA ASN A 45 11.18 5.23 -4.58
C ASN A 45 11.58 6.46 -3.74
N LEU A 46 10.99 7.62 -4.01
CA LEU A 46 11.25 8.83 -3.23
C LEU A 46 10.72 8.70 -1.80
N HIS A 47 9.61 7.98 -1.58
CA HIS A 47 9.10 7.71 -0.24
C HIS A 47 10.13 6.94 0.61
N ALA A 48 10.70 5.87 0.05
CA ALA A 48 11.72 5.07 0.72
C ALA A 48 12.98 5.90 1.06
N ILE A 49 13.49 6.67 0.09
CA ILE A 49 14.66 7.54 0.29
C ILE A 49 14.40 8.54 1.41
N ALA A 50 13.29 9.26 1.36
CA ALA A 50 12.98 10.31 2.33
C ALA A 50 12.86 9.76 3.76
N ILE A 51 12.17 8.62 3.95
CA ILE A 51 12.01 8.00 5.27
C ILE A 51 13.36 7.49 5.79
N ARG A 52 14.13 6.80 4.94
CA ARG A 52 15.47 6.26 5.29
C ARG A 52 16.42 7.37 5.72
N GLU A 53 16.55 8.42 4.92
CA GLU A 53 17.43 9.54 5.23
C GLU A 53 17.01 10.26 6.51
N TYR A 54 15.71 10.49 6.71
CA TYR A 54 15.20 11.07 7.95
C TYR A 54 15.59 10.22 9.18
N LEU A 55 15.34 8.92 9.16
CA LEU A 55 15.64 8.01 10.27
C LEU A 55 17.15 7.93 10.56
N VAL A 56 17.98 7.88 9.52
CA VAL A 56 19.45 7.81 9.65
C VAL A 56 20.02 9.10 10.21
N VAL A 57 19.62 10.26 9.69
CA VAL A 57 20.13 11.57 10.14
C VAL A 57 19.71 11.87 11.57
N THR A 58 18.48 11.52 11.93
CA THR A 58 17.95 11.76 13.28
C THR A 58 18.39 10.70 14.30
N ARG A 59 18.95 9.57 13.84
CA ARG A 59 19.42 8.45 14.67
C ARG A 59 18.34 7.88 15.60
N ASN A 60 17.10 7.86 15.12
CA ASN A 60 15.95 7.38 15.89
C ASN A 60 15.74 5.86 15.84
N PHE A 61 16.58 5.13 15.11
CA PHE A 61 16.50 3.67 14.94
C PHE A 61 17.91 3.07 14.80
N ASP A 62 18.00 1.74 14.82
CA ASP A 62 19.23 1.02 14.45
C ASP A 62 19.24 0.79 12.92
N PRO A 63 20.07 1.54 12.16
CA PRO A 63 20.11 1.41 10.72
C PRO A 63 20.66 0.06 10.25
N ALA A 64 21.53 -0.60 11.03
CA ALA A 64 22.08 -1.90 10.65
C ALA A 64 21.00 -2.99 10.78
N ALA A 65 20.28 -2.99 11.90
CA ALA A 65 19.19 -3.95 12.12
C ALA A 65 18.05 -3.77 11.09
N ASN A 66 17.70 -2.53 10.74
CA ASN A 66 16.69 -2.29 9.70
C ASN A 66 17.17 -2.73 8.30
N GLU A 67 18.47 -2.56 8.01
CA GLU A 67 19.07 -3.02 6.76
C GLU A 67 19.02 -4.54 6.62
N ASP A 68 19.32 -5.28 7.68
CA ASP A 68 19.21 -6.74 7.69
C ASP A 68 17.78 -7.21 7.39
N VAL A 69 16.79 -6.56 8.01
CA VAL A 69 15.36 -6.84 7.76
C VAL A 69 14.97 -6.51 6.32
N ARG A 70 15.39 -5.34 5.82
CA ARG A 70 15.14 -4.94 4.43
C ARG A 70 15.70 -5.96 3.46
N VAL A 71 16.97 -6.35 3.61
CA VAL A 71 17.62 -7.31 2.72
C VAL A 71 16.88 -8.64 2.75
N ALA A 72 16.55 -9.17 3.94
CA ALA A 72 15.80 -10.40 4.07
C ALA A 72 14.42 -10.33 3.40
N HIS A 73 13.70 -9.21 3.58
CA HIS A 73 12.38 -9.00 3.00
C HIS A 73 12.43 -8.86 1.46
N VAL A 74 13.33 -8.04 0.93
CA VAL A 74 13.52 -7.86 -0.53
C VAL A 74 13.98 -9.17 -1.20
N MET A 75 14.85 -9.95 -0.55
CA MET A 75 15.29 -11.25 -1.08
C MET A 75 14.17 -12.28 -1.18
N ARG A 76 13.23 -12.28 -0.22
CA ARG A 76 12.00 -13.08 -0.34
C ARG A 76 11.12 -12.57 -1.49
N GLY A 77 11.09 -11.25 -1.65
CA GLY A 77 10.35 -10.55 -2.69
C GLY A 77 8.85 -10.58 -2.46
N TYR A 78 8.13 -9.80 -3.24
CA TYR A 78 6.68 -9.90 -3.39
C TYR A 78 6.38 -10.79 -4.60
N ARG A 79 5.43 -11.73 -4.45
CA ARG A 79 5.04 -12.69 -5.48
C ARG A 79 3.53 -12.69 -5.64
N GLY A 80 3.06 -12.02 -6.68
CA GLY A 80 1.65 -11.96 -7.08
C GLY A 80 1.29 -13.11 -8.03
N ASP A 81 1.93 -14.28 -7.87
CA ASP A 81 2.19 -15.33 -8.88
C ASP A 81 0.97 -15.89 -9.67
N ASN A 82 -0.25 -15.39 -9.48
CA ASN A 82 -1.42 -15.77 -10.26
C ASN A 82 -2.45 -14.64 -10.46
N PHE A 83 -2.08 -13.37 -10.32
CA PHE A 83 -3.04 -12.29 -10.55
C PHE A 83 -3.36 -12.16 -12.05
N THR A 84 -4.61 -11.85 -12.35
CA THR A 84 -4.99 -11.28 -13.64
C THR A 84 -4.71 -9.78 -13.65
N GLN A 85 -4.66 -9.14 -14.83
CA GLN A 85 -4.52 -7.67 -14.92
C GLN A 85 -5.56 -6.93 -14.05
N ILE A 86 -6.82 -7.38 -14.06
CA ILE A 86 -7.89 -6.77 -13.25
C ILE A 86 -7.64 -6.98 -11.75
N GLU A 87 -7.16 -8.16 -11.33
CA GLU A 87 -6.78 -8.38 -9.94
C GLU A 87 -5.61 -7.53 -9.51
N THR A 88 -4.62 -7.32 -10.38
CA THR A 88 -3.49 -6.42 -10.12
C THR A 88 -3.99 -4.99 -9.93
N LEU A 89 -4.90 -4.49 -10.77
CA LEU A 89 -5.48 -3.16 -10.61
C LEU A 89 -6.29 -3.01 -9.31
N VAL A 90 -7.12 -4.00 -8.98
CA VAL A 90 -7.90 -4.02 -7.74
C VAL A 90 -6.98 -4.10 -6.52
N PHE A 91 -5.95 -4.94 -6.57
CA PHE A 91 -4.95 -5.04 -5.52
C PHE A 91 -4.27 -3.68 -5.31
N MET A 92 -3.78 -3.04 -6.37
CA MET A 92 -3.13 -1.73 -6.26
C MET A 92 -4.09 -0.66 -5.71
N ALA A 93 -5.34 -0.60 -6.16
CA ALA A 93 -6.30 0.37 -5.62
C ALA A 93 -6.53 0.18 -4.11
N LEU A 94 -6.65 -1.05 -3.63
CA LEU A 94 -6.80 -1.34 -2.20
C LEU A 94 -5.50 -1.11 -1.43
N TYR A 95 -4.36 -1.46 -2.02
CA TYR A 95 -3.03 -1.34 -1.43
C TYR A 95 -2.65 0.14 -1.21
N GLU A 96 -2.81 0.98 -2.23
CA GLU A 96 -2.55 2.42 -2.11
C GLU A 96 -3.52 3.08 -1.13
N ARG A 97 -4.79 2.65 -1.12
CA ARG A 97 -5.76 3.15 -0.13
C ARG A 97 -5.35 2.81 1.30
N ALA A 98 -4.86 1.59 1.54
CA ALA A 98 -4.35 1.17 2.84
C ALA A 98 -3.14 2.01 3.27
N HIS A 99 -2.21 2.30 2.34
CA HIS A 99 -1.06 3.17 2.61
C HIS A 99 -1.47 4.61 2.87
N ALA A 100 -2.42 5.17 2.10
CA ALA A 100 -2.95 6.50 2.36
C ALA A 100 -3.54 6.62 3.77
N VAL A 101 -4.34 5.64 4.21
CA VAL A 101 -4.89 5.60 5.58
C VAL A 101 -3.77 5.48 6.62
N TYR A 102 -2.83 4.55 6.42
CA TYR A 102 -1.68 4.34 7.30
C TYR A 102 -0.87 5.62 7.51
N VAL A 103 -0.48 6.28 6.41
CA VAL A 103 0.39 7.47 6.44
C VAL A 103 -0.36 8.66 7.03
N ARG A 104 -1.66 8.84 6.74
CA ARG A 104 -2.48 9.90 7.37
C ARG A 104 -2.63 9.70 8.87
N ASN A 105 -2.89 8.47 9.31
CA ASN A 105 -2.99 8.15 10.73
C ASN A 105 -1.65 8.35 11.45
N LEU A 106 -0.53 8.02 10.80
CA LEU A 106 0.81 8.27 11.32
C LEU A 106 1.11 9.78 11.38
N GLU A 107 0.84 10.53 10.32
CA GLU A 107 1.01 11.99 10.25
C GLU A 107 0.24 12.70 11.39
N ALA A 108 -0.96 12.22 11.70
CA ALA A 108 -1.79 12.77 12.77
C ALA A 108 -1.15 12.63 14.17
N LYS A 109 -0.30 11.61 14.37
CA LYS A 109 0.42 11.37 15.64
C LYS A 109 1.72 12.14 15.74
N VAL A 110 2.26 12.64 14.63
CA VAL A 110 3.52 13.37 14.60
C VAL A 110 3.31 14.85 14.88
N THR A 111 4.04 15.38 15.87
CA THR A 111 4.10 16.81 16.21
C THR A 111 5.36 17.49 15.69
N GLU A 112 6.43 16.73 15.43
CA GLU A 112 7.68 17.25 14.86
C GLU A 112 7.43 17.74 13.42
N PRO A 113 7.67 19.03 13.12
CA PRO A 113 7.21 19.64 11.87
C PRO A 113 7.86 19.05 10.61
N ILE A 114 9.11 18.61 10.66
CA ILE A 114 9.81 18.07 9.48
C ILE A 114 9.22 16.73 9.09
N LEU A 115 9.10 15.80 10.03
CA LEU A 115 8.50 14.48 9.82
C LEU A 115 7.02 14.59 9.47
N LYS A 116 6.27 15.50 10.12
CA LYS A 116 4.87 15.73 9.77
C LYS A 116 4.74 16.21 8.32
N GLY A 117 5.58 17.17 7.90
CA GLY A 117 5.61 17.66 6.53
C GLY A 117 6.04 16.60 5.50
N LEU A 118 6.98 15.73 5.88
CA LEU A 118 7.42 14.60 5.06
C LEU A 118 6.26 13.60 4.86
N LEU A 119 5.62 13.16 5.94
CA LEU A 119 4.50 12.23 5.89
C LEU A 119 3.29 12.81 5.15
N GLY A 120 3.00 14.10 5.31
CA GLY A 120 1.92 14.76 4.59
C GLY A 120 2.13 14.80 3.08
N ARG A 121 3.39 14.83 2.60
CA ARG A 121 3.71 14.71 1.17
C ARG A 121 3.53 13.28 0.67
N ILE A 122 4.05 12.30 1.41
CA ILE A 122 3.87 10.88 1.09
C ILE A 122 2.38 10.56 1.01
N ALA A 123 1.59 10.93 2.01
CA ALA A 123 0.15 10.70 2.04
C ALA A 123 -0.59 11.30 0.82
N ALA A 124 -0.19 12.49 0.38
CA ALA A 124 -0.77 13.11 -0.81
C ALA A 124 -0.45 12.33 -2.10
N ASP A 125 0.74 11.73 -2.18
CA ASP A 125 1.11 10.86 -3.29
C ASP A 125 0.36 9.51 -3.23
N GLU A 126 0.26 8.87 -2.06
CA GLU A 126 -0.55 7.64 -1.89
C GLU A 126 -2.02 7.88 -2.31
N GLU A 127 -2.60 9.02 -1.93
CA GLU A 127 -3.98 9.41 -2.31
C GLU A 127 -4.13 9.59 -3.83
N ARG A 128 -3.11 10.17 -4.49
CA ARG A 128 -3.09 10.32 -5.95
C ARG A 128 -2.90 8.98 -6.67
N HIS A 129 -2.09 8.07 -6.12
CA HIS A 129 -1.90 6.73 -6.65
C HIS A 129 -3.18 5.92 -6.52
N GLU A 130 -3.81 5.98 -5.35
CA GLU A 130 -5.11 5.38 -5.08
C GLU A 130 -6.17 5.88 -6.06
N GLU A 131 -6.28 7.19 -6.28
CA GLU A 131 -7.22 7.77 -7.24
C GLU A 131 -6.97 7.23 -8.66
N PHE A 132 -5.70 7.12 -9.07
CA PHE A 132 -5.35 6.58 -10.38
C PHE A 132 -5.81 5.13 -10.56
N PHE A 133 -5.47 4.24 -9.62
CA PHE A 133 -5.87 2.84 -9.69
C PHE A 133 -7.37 2.65 -9.47
N HIS A 134 -8.00 3.46 -8.61
CA HIS A 134 -9.45 3.52 -8.45
C HIS A 134 -10.14 3.76 -9.79
N ASN A 135 -9.71 4.78 -10.53
CA ASN A 135 -10.32 5.17 -11.81
C ASN A 135 -10.21 4.04 -12.85
N LEU A 136 -9.10 3.31 -12.85
CA LEU A 136 -8.92 2.14 -13.71
C LEU A 136 -9.87 1.00 -13.32
N VAL A 137 -10.03 0.71 -12.03
CA VAL A 137 -10.99 -0.29 -11.56
C VAL A 137 -12.43 0.13 -11.87
N ALA A 138 -12.76 1.42 -11.73
CA ALA A 138 -14.08 1.95 -12.09
C ALA A 138 -14.39 1.75 -13.58
N HIS A 139 -13.41 2.02 -14.45
CA HIS A 139 -13.53 1.71 -15.87
C HIS A 139 -13.70 0.19 -16.12
N CYS A 140 -12.95 -0.67 -15.41
CA CYS A 140 -13.16 -2.11 -15.50
C CYS A 140 -14.55 -2.55 -15.01
N MET A 141 -15.16 -1.87 -14.03
CA MET A 141 -16.52 -2.14 -13.59
C MET A 141 -17.58 -1.85 -14.67
N GLU A 142 -17.30 -0.96 -15.61
CA GLU A 142 -18.17 -0.65 -16.75
C GLU A 142 -18.01 -1.67 -17.89
N HIS A 143 -16.78 -2.13 -18.16
CA HIS A 143 -16.47 -2.96 -19.33
C HIS A 143 -16.30 -4.46 -19.03
N HIS A 144 -15.91 -4.82 -17.81
CA HIS A 144 -15.55 -6.18 -17.37
C HIS A 144 -16.15 -6.52 -16.00
N ARG A 145 -17.39 -6.07 -15.74
CA ARG A 145 -18.06 -6.06 -14.43
C ARG A 145 -17.92 -7.36 -13.64
N GLU A 146 -18.23 -8.52 -14.23
CA GLU A 146 -18.20 -9.81 -13.51
C GLU A 146 -16.78 -10.17 -13.06
N SER A 147 -15.80 -10.03 -13.96
CA SER A 147 -14.39 -10.26 -13.65
C SER A 147 -13.88 -9.30 -12.58
N THR A 148 -14.29 -8.02 -12.63
CA THR A 148 -13.91 -7.01 -11.64
C THR A 148 -14.55 -7.27 -10.28
N ILE A 149 -15.83 -7.64 -10.21
CA ILE A 149 -16.48 -8.04 -8.95
C ILE A 149 -15.76 -9.25 -8.34
N ALA A 150 -15.42 -10.25 -9.15
CA ALA A 150 -14.71 -11.43 -8.69
C ALA A 150 -13.30 -11.08 -8.17
N ALA A 151 -12.60 -10.17 -8.85
CA ALA A 151 -11.31 -9.64 -8.42
C ALA A 151 -11.43 -8.89 -7.08
N ILE A 152 -12.42 -8.00 -6.93
CA ILE A 152 -12.71 -7.28 -5.67
C ILE A 152 -12.96 -8.28 -4.54
N ALA A 153 -13.77 -9.31 -4.75
CA ALA A 153 -14.03 -10.32 -3.73
C ALA A 153 -12.77 -11.07 -3.30
N ARG A 154 -11.91 -11.46 -4.26
CA ARG A 154 -10.66 -12.18 -3.96
C ARG A 154 -9.63 -11.30 -3.27
N ARG A 155 -9.34 -10.12 -3.84
CA ARG A 155 -8.35 -9.19 -3.31
C ARG A 155 -8.78 -8.59 -1.98
N GLY A 156 -10.06 -8.23 -1.83
CA GLY A 156 -10.63 -7.73 -0.58
C GLY A 156 -10.59 -8.76 0.55
N SER A 157 -10.75 -10.05 0.26
CA SER A 157 -10.60 -11.12 1.28
C SER A 157 -9.15 -11.32 1.72
N SER A 158 -8.19 -10.97 0.86
CA SER A 158 -6.76 -11.16 1.12
C SER A 158 -6.05 -9.88 1.58
N LEU A 159 -6.74 -8.75 1.69
CA LEU A 159 -6.12 -7.51 2.13
C LEU A 159 -5.76 -7.67 3.62
N GLY A 160 -4.46 -7.62 3.90
CA GLY A 160 -3.89 -7.75 5.24
C GLY A 160 -3.58 -6.40 5.87
N LEU A 161 -2.57 -6.40 6.73
CA LEU A 161 -1.96 -5.19 7.29
C LEU A 161 -0.91 -4.64 6.33
N VAL A 162 -0.71 -3.31 6.35
CA VAL A 162 0.49 -2.70 5.78
C VAL A 162 1.72 -3.27 6.51
N GLY A 163 2.66 -3.85 5.75
CA GLY A 163 3.82 -4.56 6.29
C GLY A 163 3.53 -5.93 6.91
N GLY A 164 2.33 -6.49 6.71
CA GLY A 164 1.92 -7.79 7.26
C GLY A 164 2.80 -8.97 6.83
N ASP A 165 3.50 -8.84 5.71
CA ASP A 165 4.42 -9.81 5.12
C ASP A 165 5.89 -9.64 5.58
N ILE A 166 6.17 -8.68 6.46
CA ILE A 166 7.48 -8.52 7.09
C ILE A 166 7.58 -9.46 8.30
N ILE A 167 8.20 -10.63 8.09
CA ILE A 167 8.31 -11.70 9.09
C ILE A 167 8.98 -11.21 10.38
N GLU A 168 10.00 -10.36 10.27
CA GLU A 168 10.80 -9.88 11.41
C GLU A 168 10.08 -8.82 12.25
N TYR A 169 8.99 -8.23 11.75
CA TYR A 169 8.32 -7.06 12.36
C TYR A 169 6.93 -7.36 12.94
N GLN A 170 6.61 -8.62 13.22
CA GLN A 170 5.30 -8.98 13.80
C GLN A 170 5.00 -8.24 15.12
N ASP A 171 6.00 -8.04 15.97
CA ASP A 171 5.84 -7.24 17.20
C ASP A 171 5.61 -5.75 16.89
N LYS A 172 6.25 -5.21 15.86
CA LYS A 172 6.05 -3.81 15.43
C LYS A 172 4.65 -3.60 14.86
N LEU A 173 4.09 -4.57 14.13
CA LEU A 173 2.71 -4.51 13.66
C LEU A 173 1.72 -4.41 14.81
N LYS A 174 1.98 -5.10 15.93
CA LYS A 174 1.18 -4.94 17.15
C LYS A 174 1.29 -3.52 17.72
N VAL A 175 2.49 -2.95 17.77
CA VAL A 175 2.69 -1.56 18.23
C VAL A 175 1.97 -0.56 17.32
N VAL A 176 2.04 -0.75 15.99
CA VAL A 176 1.34 0.08 14.99
C VAL A 176 -0.18 0.04 15.20
N ALA A 177 -0.74 -1.15 15.45
CA ALA A 177 -2.16 -1.32 15.73
C ALA A 177 -2.57 -0.70 17.08
N ASP A 178 -1.84 -1.01 18.16
CA ASP A 178 -2.11 -0.50 19.51
C ASP A 178 -1.97 1.04 19.56
N ALA A 179 -1.10 1.62 18.73
CA ALA A 179 -0.95 3.05 18.58
C ALA A 179 -2.10 3.68 17.77
N GLY A 180 -2.94 2.90 17.08
CA GLY A 180 -4.00 3.38 16.20
C GLY A 180 -3.47 4.01 14.91
N VAL A 181 -2.40 3.44 14.34
CA VAL A 181 -1.89 3.82 13.01
C VAL A 181 -2.59 3.02 11.92
N PHE A 182 -2.60 1.68 12.04
CA PHE A 182 -3.32 0.82 11.10
C PHE A 182 -3.54 -0.57 11.71
N ASP A 183 -4.76 -1.07 11.66
CA ASP A 183 -5.11 -2.42 12.09
C ASP A 183 -6.01 -3.18 11.08
N LEU A 184 -6.55 -4.34 11.49
CA LEU A 184 -7.43 -5.12 10.63
C LEU A 184 -8.83 -4.50 10.47
N ASP A 185 -9.28 -3.65 11.39
CA ASP A 185 -10.53 -2.89 11.23
C ASP A 185 -10.34 -1.78 10.20
N ASP A 186 -9.20 -1.09 10.21
CA ASP A 186 -8.83 -0.15 9.15
C ASP A 186 -8.76 -0.84 7.78
N SER A 187 -8.13 -2.02 7.70
CA SER A 187 -8.08 -2.82 6.47
C SER A 187 -9.48 -3.23 5.96
N ARG A 188 -10.36 -3.69 6.86
CA ARG A 188 -11.77 -3.97 6.52
C ARG A 188 -12.50 -2.74 6.02
N LYS A 189 -12.28 -1.59 6.67
CA LYS A 189 -12.88 -0.32 6.30
C LYS A 189 -12.40 0.15 4.93
N VAL A 190 -11.12 0.01 4.61
CA VAL A 190 -10.56 0.28 3.27
C VAL A 190 -11.33 -0.51 2.21
N VAL A 191 -11.52 -1.81 2.41
CA VAL A 191 -12.27 -2.66 1.46
C VAL A 191 -13.73 -2.22 1.36
N SER A 192 -14.41 -2.01 2.50
CA SER A 192 -15.81 -1.56 2.58
C SER A 192 -16.04 -0.23 1.84
N ASP A 193 -15.22 0.78 2.14
CA ASP A 193 -15.34 2.12 1.56
C ASP A 193 -15.08 2.09 0.05
N ARG A 194 -14.12 1.29 -0.41
CA ARG A 194 -13.85 1.14 -1.85
C ARG A 194 -14.97 0.42 -2.59
N ILE A 195 -15.58 -0.61 -2.00
CA ILE A 195 -16.76 -1.29 -2.57
C ILE A 195 -17.92 -0.29 -2.74
N LYS A 196 -18.18 0.54 -1.72
CA LYS A 196 -19.20 1.60 -1.77
C LYS A 196 -18.87 2.61 -2.86
N ALA A 197 -17.62 3.07 -2.95
CA ALA A 197 -17.17 4.03 -3.95
C ALA A 197 -17.24 3.51 -5.41
N TRP A 198 -17.13 2.20 -5.62
CA TRP A 198 -17.36 1.58 -6.94
C TRP A 198 -18.84 1.26 -7.22
N GLY A 199 -19.77 1.64 -6.34
CA GLY A 199 -21.21 1.38 -6.51
C GLY A 199 -21.53 -0.11 -6.56
N ALA A 200 -20.87 -0.90 -5.71
CA ALA A 200 -20.97 -2.36 -5.68
C ALA A 200 -21.44 -2.90 -4.31
N ASP A 201 -22.04 -2.04 -3.48
CA ASP A 201 -22.58 -2.34 -2.15
C ASP A 201 -23.88 -3.16 -2.19
N ASP A 202 -24.58 -3.16 -3.32
CA ASP A 202 -25.74 -4.02 -3.57
C ASP A 202 -25.36 -5.44 -4.04
N VAL A 203 -24.12 -5.65 -4.47
CA VAL A 203 -23.62 -6.91 -5.04
C VAL A 203 -23.51 -7.98 -3.95
N ALA A 204 -24.29 -9.06 -4.08
CA ALA A 204 -24.46 -10.08 -3.05
C ALA A 204 -23.15 -10.68 -2.51
N VAL A 205 -22.17 -10.99 -3.38
CA VAL A 205 -20.88 -11.57 -2.97
C VAL A 205 -19.98 -10.58 -2.22
N LEU A 206 -20.23 -9.27 -2.35
CA LEU A 206 -19.45 -8.21 -1.73
C LEU A 206 -20.04 -7.70 -0.41
N LYS A 207 -21.33 -7.97 -0.13
CA LYS A 207 -22.01 -7.52 1.10
C LYS A 207 -21.30 -7.93 2.39
N LYS A 208 -20.60 -9.07 2.39
CA LYS A 208 -19.84 -9.56 3.54
C LYS A 208 -18.65 -8.67 3.95
N PHE A 209 -18.20 -7.76 3.08
CA PHE A 209 -17.12 -6.83 3.38
C PHE A 209 -17.60 -5.48 3.90
N LEU A 210 -18.92 -5.23 3.88
CA LEU A 210 -19.47 -3.95 4.29
C LEU A 210 -19.48 -3.87 5.82
N VAL A 211 -18.79 -2.84 6.31
CA VAL A 211 -18.76 -2.39 7.70
C VAL A 211 -19.32 -0.98 7.82
#